data_AF-Q87XX7-F1
#
_entry.id   AF-Q87XX7-F1
#
_cell.length_a   1.000
_cell.length_b   1.000
_cell.length_c   1.000
_cell.angle_alpha   90.00
_cell.angle_beta   90.00
_cell.angle_gamma   90.00
#
_symmetry.space_group_name_H-M   'P 1'
#
loop_
_entity.id
_entity.type
_entity.pdbx_description
1 polymer ?
#
loop_
_entity_poly.entity_id
_entity_poly.type
_entity_poly.pdbx_seq_one_letter_code
_entity_poly.pdbx_strand_id
1 'polypeptide(L)'
;MKKSIAAASVITLLFSFSASAKPGQAEMEAAALMAFNAAEMCHNQHGLYLSAAEAHRNGHTDQKIKDVSGASPGSAAEAAINRALSDANTGSNTSDQMYDQCMKKSRDEVYRLIEGGKAA
;
A
#
# COMPACT_ATOMS: atom_id res chain seq x y z
N MET A 1 -40.24 -4.26 -29.05
CA MET A 1 -40.24 -3.94 -27.60
C MET A 1 -39.61 -5.11 -26.84
N LYS A 2 -38.33 -5.04 -26.47
CA LYS A 2 -37.64 -6.08 -25.68
C LYS A 2 -37.51 -5.58 -24.24
N LYS A 3 -38.10 -6.30 -23.29
CA LYS A 3 -38.05 -6.02 -21.85
C LYS A 3 -36.67 -6.47 -21.32
N SER A 4 -35.83 -5.52 -20.90
CA SER A 4 -34.59 -5.83 -20.17
C SER A 4 -34.91 -6.05 -18.70
N ILE A 5 -35.15 -7.31 -18.32
CA ILE A 5 -35.16 -7.75 -16.93
C ILE A 5 -33.72 -8.18 -16.62
N ALA A 6 -32.87 -7.24 -16.22
CA ALA A 6 -31.51 -7.58 -15.78
C ALA A 6 -30.90 -6.59 -14.76
N ALA A 7 -31.59 -5.51 -14.39
CA ALA A 7 -31.08 -4.55 -13.41
C ALA A 7 -31.59 -4.81 -11.97
N ALA A 8 -32.73 -5.50 -11.82
CA ALA A 8 -33.33 -5.74 -10.51
C ALA A 8 -32.63 -6.84 -9.71
N SER A 9 -32.01 -7.82 -10.37
CA SER A 9 -31.46 -9.00 -9.68
C SER A 9 -30.12 -8.74 -8.98
N VAL A 10 -29.32 -7.78 -9.42
CA VAL A 10 -28.01 -7.49 -8.79
C VAL A 10 -28.19 -6.65 -7.52
N ILE A 11 -29.17 -5.74 -7.50
CA ILE A 11 -29.43 -4.89 -6.34
C ILE A 11 -30.04 -5.73 -5.19
N THR A 12 -30.91 -6.69 -5.49
CA THR A 12 -31.47 -7.58 -4.46
C THR A 12 -30.43 -8.53 -3.85
N LEU A 13 -29.40 -8.93 -4.59
CA LEU A 13 -28.32 -9.76 -4.03
C LEU A 13 -27.44 -8.99 -3.04
N LEU A 14 -27.23 -7.68 -3.24
CA LEU A 14 -26.46 -6.86 -2.30
C LEU A 14 -27.22 -6.56 -0.99
N PHE A 15 -28.55 -6.54 -1.02
CA PHE A 15 -29.38 -6.32 0.18
C PHE A 15 -29.70 -7.60 0.96
N SER A 16 -29.48 -8.78 0.37
CA SER A 16 -29.76 -10.07 1.03
C SER A 16 -28.62 -10.53 1.97
N PHE A 17 -27.44 -9.90 1.91
CA PHE A 17 -26.36 -10.14 2.86
C PHE A 17 -26.39 -9.22 4.10
N SER A 18 -27.22 -8.18 4.08
CA SER A 18 -27.25 -7.17 5.15
C SER A 18 -28.15 -7.53 6.34
N ALA A 19 -28.86 -8.66 6.29
CA ALA A 19 -29.76 -9.08 7.36
C ALA A 19 -29.07 -9.86 8.50
N SER A 20 -27.76 -10.15 8.40
CA SER A 20 -27.02 -10.88 9.45
C SER A 20 -25.64 -10.32 9.78
N ALA A 21 -25.31 -9.10 9.34
CA ALA A 21 -24.07 -8.46 9.75
C ALA A 21 -24.11 -8.28 11.28
N LYS A 22 -23.33 -9.08 12.00
CA LYS A 22 -23.19 -8.93 13.44
C LYS A 22 -22.64 -7.54 13.73
N PRO A 23 -23.07 -6.88 14.83
CA PRO A 23 -22.40 -5.67 15.29
C PRO A 23 -20.88 -5.91 15.32
N GLY A 24 -20.11 -5.05 14.64
CA GLY A 24 -18.65 -5.16 14.50
C GLY A 24 -18.12 -5.83 13.22
N GLN A 25 -18.95 -6.50 12.40
CA GLN A 25 -18.47 -7.16 11.19
C GLN A 25 -18.02 -6.19 10.09
N ALA A 26 -18.75 -5.09 9.88
CA ALA A 26 -18.39 -4.06 8.90
C ALA A 26 -17.10 -3.30 9.28
N GLU A 27 -16.87 -3.09 10.58
CA GLU A 27 -15.65 -2.47 11.11
C GLU A 27 -14.44 -3.38 10.91
N MET A 28 -14.60 -4.69 11.15
CA MET A 28 -13.56 -5.68 10.88
C MET A 28 -13.22 -5.81 9.39
N GLU A 29 -14.22 -5.75 8.51
CA GLU A 29 -14.00 -5.77 7.06
C GLU A 29 -13.26 -4.51 6.57
N ALA A 30 -13.65 -3.33 7.07
CA ALA A 30 -12.95 -2.08 6.79
C ALA A 30 -11.50 -2.11 7.30
N ALA A 31 -11.28 -2.60 8.52
CA ALA A 31 -9.95 -2.79 9.10
C ALA A 31 -9.06 -3.71 8.26
N ALA A 32 -9.60 -4.85 7.82
CA ALA A 32 -8.89 -5.81 6.98
C ALA A 32 -8.50 -5.20 5.63
N LEU A 33 -9.40 -4.42 5.00
CA LEU A 33 -9.13 -3.73 3.75
C LEU A 33 -8.04 -2.65 3.91
N MET A 34 -8.10 -1.87 4.99
CA MET A 34 -7.06 -0.87 5.29
C MET A 34 -5.69 -1.54 5.52
N ALA A 35 -5.65 -2.64 6.27
CA ALA A 35 -4.42 -3.38 6.50
C ALA A 35 -3.84 -3.96 5.21
N PHE A 36 -4.69 -4.51 4.33
CA PHE A 36 -4.25 -5.04 3.03
C PHE A 36 -3.67 -3.95 2.12
N ASN A 37 -4.39 -2.83 1.96
CA ASN A 37 -3.91 -1.70 1.16
C ASN A 37 -2.58 -1.15 1.69
N ALA A 38 -2.45 -1.05 3.01
CA ALA A 38 -1.23 -0.56 3.63
C ALA A 38 -0.05 -1.53 3.44
N ALA A 39 -0.30 -2.85 3.50
CA ALA A 39 0.70 -3.86 3.19
C ALA A 39 1.14 -3.80 1.71
N GLU A 40 0.19 -3.65 0.79
CA GLU A 40 0.48 -3.50 -0.64
C GLU A 40 1.34 -2.26 -0.92
N MET A 41 1.05 -1.13 -0.28
CA MET A 41 1.88 0.06 -0.38
C MET A 41 3.31 -0.17 0.12
N CYS A 42 3.48 -0.85 1.26
CA CYS A 42 4.81 -1.17 1.80
C CYS A 42 5.57 -2.14 0.89
N HIS A 43 4.90 -3.14 0.32
CA HIS A 43 5.50 -4.04 -0.67
C HIS A 43 5.92 -3.31 -1.94
N ASN A 44 5.10 -2.39 -2.45
CA ASN A 44 5.44 -1.60 -3.63
C ASN A 44 6.66 -0.70 -3.38
N GLN A 45 6.74 -0.05 -2.22
CA GLN A 45 7.91 0.75 -1.83
C GLN A 45 9.17 -0.11 -1.71
N HIS A 46 9.07 -1.31 -1.13
CA HIS A 46 10.18 -2.25 -1.05
C HIS A 46 10.63 -2.71 -2.45
N GLY A 47 9.70 -3.06 -3.35
CA GLY A 47 10.02 -3.41 -4.72
C GLY A 47 10.71 -2.29 -5.50
N LEU A 48 10.25 -1.05 -5.34
CA LEU A 48 10.90 0.14 -5.92
C LEU A 48 12.31 0.35 -5.39
N TYR A 49 12.52 0.18 -4.09
CA TYR A 49 13.84 0.24 -3.49
C TYR A 49 14.78 -0.79 -4.15
N LEU A 50 14.37 -2.05 -4.19
CA LEU A 50 15.22 -3.14 -4.70
C LEU A 50 15.57 -2.91 -6.18
N SER A 51 14.57 -2.51 -6.98
CA SER A 51 14.73 -2.21 -8.40
C SER A 51 15.68 -1.03 -8.63
N ALA A 52 15.54 0.04 -7.84
CA ALA A 52 16.42 1.21 -7.94
C ALA A 52 17.87 0.88 -7.54
N ALA A 53 18.05 0.13 -6.45
CA ALA A 53 19.38 -0.29 -6.00
C ALA A 53 20.06 -1.21 -7.02
N GLU A 54 19.31 -2.12 -7.64
CA GLU A 54 19.82 -2.98 -8.71
C GLU A 54 20.17 -2.19 -9.96
N ALA A 55 19.30 -1.29 -10.42
CA ALA A 55 19.57 -0.45 -11.58
C ALA A 55 20.84 0.40 -11.37
N HIS A 56 21.04 0.94 -10.17
CA HIS A 56 22.25 1.69 -9.83
C HIS A 56 23.50 0.79 -9.89
N ARG A 57 23.45 -0.42 -9.31
CA ARG A 57 24.57 -1.38 -9.38
C ARG A 57 24.89 -1.81 -10.82
N ASN A 58 23.91 -1.80 -11.70
CA ASN A 58 24.07 -2.06 -13.13
C ASN A 58 24.60 -0.86 -13.93
N GLY A 59 24.94 0.25 -13.27
CA GLY A 59 25.58 1.41 -13.87
C GLY A 59 24.62 2.44 -14.46
N HIS A 60 23.31 2.34 -14.18
CA HIS A 60 22.37 3.40 -14.54
C HIS A 60 22.55 4.62 -13.63
N THR A 61 22.39 5.82 -14.20
CA THR A 61 22.50 7.07 -13.43
C THR A 61 21.28 7.28 -12.53
N ASP A 62 21.50 7.90 -11.37
CA ASP A 62 20.43 8.28 -10.43
C ASP A 62 19.28 9.02 -11.11
N GLN A 63 19.60 9.98 -11.99
CA GLN A 63 18.59 10.74 -12.71
C GLN A 63 17.75 9.83 -13.61
N LYS A 64 18.38 8.91 -14.35
CA LYS A 64 17.66 8.00 -15.24
C LYS A 64 16.74 7.08 -14.44
N ILE A 65 17.19 6.59 -13.29
CA ILE A 65 16.39 5.73 -12.41
C ILE A 65 15.17 6.49 -11.89
N LYS A 66 15.34 7.74 -11.46
CA LYS A 66 14.23 8.60 -11.03
C LYS A 66 13.24 8.87 -12.16
N ASP A 67 13.72 9.22 -13.35
CA ASP A 67 12.88 9.53 -14.51
C ASP A 67 11.98 8.37 -14.93
N VAL A 68 12.48 7.12 -14.88
CA VAL A 68 11.71 5.94 -15.29
C VAL A 68 10.83 5.36 -14.18
N SER A 69 11.10 5.74 -12.92
CA SER A 69 10.34 5.23 -11.78
C SER A 69 8.88 5.68 -11.75
N GLY A 70 8.57 6.82 -12.38
CA GLY A 70 7.25 7.45 -12.30
C GLY A 70 6.85 7.92 -10.90
N ALA A 71 7.76 7.93 -9.93
CA ALA A 71 7.48 8.36 -8.58
C ALA A 71 7.19 9.87 -8.55
N SER A 72 6.06 10.25 -7.95
CA SER A 72 5.72 11.67 -7.79
C SER A 72 6.64 12.34 -6.77
N PRO A 73 7.04 13.62 -6.99
CA PRO A 73 7.82 14.37 -6.01
C PRO A 73 7.14 14.43 -4.63
N GLY A 74 7.91 14.20 -3.57
CA GLY A 74 7.46 14.15 -2.18
C GLY A 74 6.75 12.85 -1.77
N SER A 75 6.61 11.88 -2.68
CA SER A 75 5.93 10.62 -2.38
C SER A 75 6.80 9.63 -1.59
N ALA A 76 6.17 8.67 -0.92
CA ALA A 76 6.87 7.57 -0.28
C ALA A 76 7.64 6.68 -1.29
N ALA A 77 7.16 6.61 -2.54
CA ALA A 77 7.85 5.94 -3.63
C ALA A 77 9.18 6.64 -3.96
N GLU A 78 9.17 7.98 -4.07
CA GLU A 78 10.39 8.76 -4.29
C GLU A 78 11.37 8.61 -3.13
N ALA A 79 10.87 8.62 -1.89
CA ALA A 79 11.70 8.41 -0.70
C ALA A 79 12.38 7.04 -0.70
N ALA A 80 11.67 5.97 -1.08
CA ALA A 80 12.24 4.62 -1.22
C ALA A 80 13.36 4.56 -2.27
N ILE A 81 13.16 5.20 -3.43
CA ILE A 81 14.17 5.28 -4.49
C ILE A 81 15.39 6.07 -4.03
N ASN A 82 15.19 7.25 -3.42
CA ASN A 82 16.31 8.05 -2.92
C ASN A 82 17.12 7.30 -1.85
N ARG A 83 16.44 6.54 -0.97
CA ARG A 83 17.10 5.68 0.00
C ARG A 83 17.92 4.58 -0.67
N ALA A 84 17.36 3.90 -1.67
CA ALA A 84 18.05 2.86 -2.42
C ALA A 84 19.33 3.38 -3.10
N LEU A 85 19.26 4.56 -3.73
CA LEU A 85 20.42 5.20 -4.37
C LEU A 85 21.49 5.60 -3.34
N SER A 86 21.08 6.14 -2.18
CA SER A 86 22.02 6.46 -1.09
C SER A 86 22.70 5.22 -0.52
N ASP A 87 21.94 4.14 -0.32
CA ASP A 87 22.46 2.88 0.23
C ASP A 87 23.42 2.22 -0.78
N ALA A 88 23.07 2.20 -2.07
CA ALA A 88 23.93 1.68 -3.13
C ALA A 88 25.26 2.44 -3.23
N ASN A 89 25.25 3.76 -3.04
CA ASN A 89 26.47 4.59 -3.03
C ASN A 89 27.37 4.36 -1.80
N THR A 90 26.80 3.89 -0.68
CA THR A 90 27.54 3.66 0.57
C THR A 90 27.86 2.18 0.82
N GLY A 91 27.39 1.28 -0.04
CA GLY A 91 27.50 -0.17 0.16
C GLY A 91 26.57 -0.72 1.26
N SER A 92 25.61 0.08 1.71
CA SER A 92 24.62 -0.34 2.70
C SER A 92 23.44 -1.05 2.04
N ASN A 93 22.61 -1.73 2.84
CA ASN A 93 21.29 -2.20 2.42
C ASN A 93 20.32 -2.09 3.60
N THR A 94 19.34 -1.19 3.50
CA THR A 94 18.32 -0.98 4.52
C THR A 94 16.89 -1.30 4.03
N SER A 95 16.76 -2.11 2.97
CA SER A 95 15.47 -2.47 2.37
C SER A 95 14.49 -3.08 3.36
N ASP A 96 14.94 -4.09 4.11
CA ASP A 96 14.10 -4.83 5.05
C ASP A 96 13.72 -3.94 6.24
N GLN A 97 14.67 -3.14 6.73
CA GLN A 97 14.41 -2.17 7.80
C GLN A 97 13.35 -1.14 7.36
N MET A 98 13.41 -0.67 6.12
CA MET A 98 12.41 0.24 5.55
C MET A 98 11.04 -0.44 5.46
N TYR A 99 10.99 -1.69 4.98
CA TYR A 99 9.74 -2.47 4.88
C TYR A 99 9.12 -2.69 6.27
N ASP A 100 9.91 -3.13 7.24
CA ASP A 100 9.45 -3.37 8.62
C ASP A 100 8.93 -2.08 9.28
N GLN A 101 9.61 -0.95 9.06
CA GLN A 101 9.16 0.35 9.56
C GLN A 101 7.86 0.79 8.89
N CYS A 102 7.70 0.56 7.58
CA CYS A 102 6.46 0.84 6.87
C CYS A 102 5.31 0.00 7.42
N MET A 103 5.49 -1.32 7.51
CA MET A 103 4.49 -2.24 8.04
C MET A 103 4.09 -1.91 9.48
N LYS A 104 5.08 -1.56 10.33
CA LYS A 104 4.83 -1.11 11.70
C LYS A 104 3.95 0.14 11.74
N LYS A 105 4.34 1.21 11.02
CA LYS A 105 3.57 2.46 10.98
C LYS A 105 2.16 2.25 10.45
N SER A 106 2.03 1.48 9.37
CA SER A 106 0.74 1.14 8.76
C SER A 106 -0.18 0.38 9.72
N ARG A 107 0.36 -0.61 10.44
CA ARG A 107 -0.40 -1.35 11.45
C ARG A 107 -0.84 -0.45 12.59
N ASP A 108 0.07 0.39 13.11
CA ASP A 108 -0.22 1.30 14.21
C ASP A 108 -1.32 2.31 13.80
N GLU A 109 -1.32 2.77 12.53
CA GLU A 109 -2.38 3.62 11.98
C GLU A 109 -3.73 2.89 11.83
N VAL A 110 -3.72 1.64 11.37
CA VAL A 110 -4.95 0.82 11.31
C VAL A 110 -5.55 0.63 12.70
N TYR A 111 -4.74 0.32 13.71
CA TYR A 111 -5.23 0.24 15.09
C TYR A 111 -5.78 1.56 15.59
N ARG A 112 -5.07 2.67 15.33
CA ARG A 112 -5.55 4.01 15.67
C ARG A 112 -6.93 4.29 15.06
N LEU A 113 -7.17 3.89 13.80
CA LEU A 113 -8.45 4.08 13.13
C LEU A 113 -9.56 3.20 13.72
N ILE A 114 -9.26 1.94 14.04
CA ILE A 114 -10.22 1.00 14.66
C ILE A 114 -10.60 1.46 16.07
N GLU A 115 -9.64 1.95 16.86
CA GLU A 115 -9.85 2.39 18.25
C GLU A 115 -10.44 3.81 18.36
N GLY A 116 -10.82 4.43 17.22
CA GLY A 116 -11.46 5.74 17.20
C GLY A 116 -10.50 6.91 17.47
N GLY A 117 -9.21 6.76 17.15
CA GLY A 117 -8.24 7.84 17.22
C GLY A 117 -7.63 8.08 18.60
N LYS A 118 -7.89 7.22 19.59
CA LYS A 118 -7.22 7.30 20.88
C LYS A 118 -5.76 6.88 20.70
N ALA A 119 -4.84 7.83 20.80
CA ALA A 119 -3.43 7.51 20.95
C ALA A 119 -3.24 6.76 22.27
N ALA A 120 -2.53 5.63 22.21
CA ALA A 120 -2.05 4.94 23.41
C ALA A 120 -1.07 5.83 24.20
#